data_AF-A0A531MGB4-F1
#
_entry.id   AF-A0A531MGB4-F1
#
_cell.length_a   1.000
_cell.length_b   1.000
_cell.length_c   1.000
_cell.angle_alpha   90.00
_cell.angle_beta   90.00
_cell.angle_gamma   90.00
#
_symmetry.space_group_name_H-M   'P 1'
#
loop_
_entity.id
_entity.type
_entity.pdbx_description
1 polymer ?
#
loop_
_entity_poly.entity_id
_entity_poly.type
_entity_poly.pdbx_seq_one_letter_code
_entity_poly.pdbx_strand_id
1 'polypeptide(L)'
;MNQNGSITLFHYWNRLRDGRPAPKRSEVEPADIKSLLADTFILERDTRGQPVFRLAGTRLCACYGRELKGFSFPSLWREKDQRLVSRLIHGVFD
;
A
#
# COMPACT_ATOMS: atom_id res chain seq x y z
N MET A 1 1.43 -17.36 -8.85
CA MET A 1 1.38 -16.11 -8.06
C MET A 1 1.17 -16.51 -6.61
N ASN A 2 2.17 -16.35 -5.73
CA ASN A 2 2.06 -16.79 -4.33
C ASN A 2 1.23 -15.75 -3.56
N GLN A 3 -0.03 -16.10 -3.21
CA GLN A 3 -0.96 -15.20 -2.53
C GLN A 3 -0.84 -15.24 -0.99
N ASN A 4 0.08 -16.06 -0.45
CA ASN A 4 0.17 -16.31 0.99
C ASN A 4 0.43 -15.01 1.79
N GLY A 5 1.26 -14.10 1.27
CA GLY A 5 1.54 -12.82 1.92
C GLY A 5 0.33 -11.91 2.01
N SER A 6 -0.41 -11.75 0.91
CA SER A 6 -1.65 -10.94 0.87
C SER A 6 -2.74 -11.52 1.78
N ILE A 7 -2.90 -12.84 1.80
CA ILE A 7 -3.85 -13.54 2.69
C ILE A 7 -3.48 -13.33 4.15
N THR A 8 -2.20 -13.45 4.49
CA THR A 8 -1.70 -13.24 5.87
C THR A 8 -1.95 -11.79 6.33
N LEU A 9 -1.61 -10.81 5.49
CA LEU A 9 -1.86 -9.40 5.78
C LEU A 9 -3.36 -9.11 5.93
N PHE A 10 -4.20 -9.73 5.09
CA PHE A 10 -5.65 -9.60 5.18
C PHE A 10 -6.20 -10.17 6.49
N HIS A 11 -5.75 -11.35 6.93
CA HIS A 11 -6.17 -11.91 8.23
C HIS A 11 -5.72 -11.04 9.39
N TYR A 12 -4.49 -10.53 9.35
CA TYR A 12 -3.99 -9.57 10.34
C TYR A 12 -4.86 -8.31 10.41
N TRP A 13 -5.15 -7.69 9.26
CA TRP A 13 -6.01 -6.51 9.16
C TRP A 13 -7.42 -6.77 9.71
N ASN A 14 -8.03 -7.92 9.37
CA ASN A 14 -9.35 -8.30 9.86
C ASN A 14 -9.36 -8.54 11.37
N ARG A 15 -8.31 -9.14 11.93
CA ARG A 15 -8.18 -9.34 13.38
C ARG A 15 -8.14 -8.00 14.11
N LEU A 16 -7.38 -7.02 13.60
CA LEU A 16 -7.29 -5.71 14.23
C LEU A 16 -8.58 -4.89 14.09
N ARG A 17 -9.23 -4.91 12.92
CA ARG A 17 -10.42 -4.09 12.70
C ARG A 17 -11.60 -4.56 13.54
N ASP A 18 -11.66 -5.83 13.91
CA ASP A 18 -12.66 -6.40 14.82
C ASP A 18 -14.10 -5.94 14.47
N GLY A 19 -14.52 -6.23 13.24
CA GLY A 19 -15.83 -5.82 12.72
C GLY A 19 -15.93 -4.37 12.19
N ARG A 20 -15.02 -3.46 12.57
CA ARG A 20 -14.98 -2.08 12.03
C ARG A 20 -14.53 -2.05 10.56
N PRO A 21 -14.76 -0.95 9.81
CA PRO A 21 -14.28 -0.82 8.43
C PRO A 21 -12.75 -0.93 8.31
N ALA A 22 -12.02 -0.39 9.28
CA ALA A 22 -10.56 -0.41 9.35
C ALA A 22 -10.08 -0.36 10.82
N PRO A 23 -8.90 -0.90 11.13
CA PRO A 23 -8.25 -0.65 12.41
C PRO A 23 -7.75 0.80 12.48
N LYS A 24 -7.55 1.31 13.68
CA LYS A 24 -6.81 2.54 13.92
C LYS A 24 -5.35 2.31 13.53
N ARG A 25 -4.70 3.34 13.04
CA ARG A 25 -3.26 3.28 12.71
C ARG A 25 -2.40 2.84 13.90
N SER A 26 -2.76 3.26 15.12
CA SER A 26 -2.02 2.90 16.34
C SER A 26 -2.17 1.43 16.74
N GLU A 27 -3.16 0.71 16.18
CA GLU A 27 -3.35 -0.73 16.41
C GLU A 27 -2.47 -1.57 15.48
N VAL A 28 -1.92 -0.99 14.42
CA VAL A 28 -1.04 -1.68 13.47
C VAL A 28 0.39 -1.70 14.04
N GLU A 29 0.76 -2.82 14.62
CA GLU A 29 2.12 -3.13 15.06
C GLU A 29 2.95 -3.76 13.91
N PRO A 30 3.98 -3.07 13.37
CA PRO A 30 4.81 -3.62 12.30
C PRO A 30 5.49 -4.95 12.64
N ALA A 31 5.83 -5.19 13.92
CA ALA A 31 6.47 -6.43 14.35
C ALA A 31 5.60 -7.68 14.08
N ASP A 32 4.27 -7.57 14.18
CA ASP A 32 3.32 -8.65 13.92
C ASP A 32 3.32 -9.13 12.45
N ILE A 33 3.76 -8.27 11.53
CA ILE A 33 3.82 -8.55 10.08
C ILE A 33 5.25 -8.44 9.53
N LYS A 34 6.27 -8.61 10.39
CA LYS A 34 7.69 -8.41 10.04
C LYS A 34 8.12 -9.11 8.74
N SER A 35 7.66 -10.34 8.52
CA SER A 35 7.98 -11.12 7.31
C SER A 35 7.37 -10.55 6.02
N LEU A 36 6.35 -9.71 6.13
CA LEU A 36 5.63 -9.08 5.02
C LEU A 36 6.09 -7.64 4.75
N LEU A 37 6.81 -7.02 5.69
CA LEU A 37 7.17 -5.60 5.61
C LEU A 37 7.99 -5.25 4.37
N ALA A 38 8.85 -6.16 3.90
CA ALA A 38 9.66 -5.93 2.70
C ALA A 38 8.81 -5.73 1.43
N ASP A 39 7.55 -6.18 1.45
CA ASP A 39 6.62 -6.22 0.32
C ASP A 39 5.37 -5.37 0.51
N THR A 40 5.21 -4.79 1.69
CA THR A 40 4.06 -4.00 2.05
C THR A 40 4.32 -2.53 1.74
N PHE A 41 3.29 -1.81 1.33
CA PHE A 41 3.36 -0.37 1.11
C PHE A 41 2.12 0.31 1.69
N ILE A 42 2.22 1.61 1.93
CA ILE A 42 1.12 2.46 2.35
C ILE A 42 1.03 3.60 1.36
N LEU A 43 -0.17 3.83 0.83
CA LEU A 43 -0.46 5.00 0.01
C LEU A 43 -1.14 6.06 0.86
N GLU A 44 -0.91 7.32 0.51
CA GLU A 44 -1.61 8.47 1.04
C GLU A 44 -1.97 9.44 -0.08
N ARG A 45 -2.88 10.37 0.21
CA ARG A 45 -3.13 11.54 -0.63
C ARG A 45 -2.14 12.62 -0.25
N ASP A 46 -1.39 13.13 -1.23
CA ASP A 46 -0.55 14.32 -1.03
C ASP A 46 -1.41 15.59 -0.89
N THR A 47 -0.77 16.76 -0.77
CA THR A 47 -1.46 18.06 -0.66
C THR A 47 -2.32 18.42 -1.87
N ARG A 48 -2.12 17.73 -3.00
CA ARG A 48 -2.86 17.89 -4.26
C ARG A 48 -3.87 16.75 -4.47
N GLY A 49 -4.11 15.93 -3.45
CA GLY A 49 -5.00 14.78 -3.50
C GLY A 49 -4.45 13.59 -4.27
N GLN A 50 -3.19 13.62 -4.71
CA GLN A 50 -2.63 12.57 -5.55
C GLN A 50 -2.20 11.35 -4.73
N PRO A 51 -2.43 10.14 -5.24
CA PRO A 51 -1.99 8.89 -4.62
C PRO A 51 -0.46 8.76 -4.67
N VAL A 52 0.20 8.92 -3.53
CA VAL A 52 1.65 8.78 -3.38
C VAL A 52 2.01 7.70 -2.36
N PHE A 53 3.18 7.11 -2.50
CA PHE A 53 3.71 6.19 -1.50
C PHE A 53 4.13 6.94 -0.24
N ARG A 54 3.47 6.68 0.88
CA ARG A 54 3.96 7.11 2.18
C ARG A 54 5.08 6.21 2.71
N LEU A 55 4.93 4.91 2.45
CA LEU A 55 5.87 3.87 2.85
C LEU A 55 5.90 2.82 1.74
N ALA A 56 7.09 2.30 1.46
CA ALA A 56 7.29 1.19 0.55
C ALA A 56 8.32 0.22 1.14
N GLY A 57 7.99 -1.06 1.13
CA GLY A 57 8.89 -2.11 1.57
C GLY A 57 10.17 -2.18 0.73
N THR A 58 11.25 -2.64 1.34
CA THR A 58 12.59 -2.64 0.74
C THR A 58 12.69 -3.48 -0.52
N ARG A 59 11.95 -4.60 -0.61
CA ARG A 59 11.94 -5.44 -1.81
C ARG A 59 11.18 -4.78 -2.95
N LEU A 60 10.12 -4.03 -2.66
CA LEU A 60 9.45 -3.21 -3.65
C LEU A 60 10.39 -2.12 -4.19
N CYS A 61 11.07 -1.38 -3.32
CA CYS A 61 12.07 -0.38 -3.72
C CYS A 61 13.19 -1.00 -4.58
N ALA A 62 13.67 -2.20 -4.23
CA ALA A 62 14.69 -2.91 -5.00
C ALA A 62 14.21 -3.28 -6.41
N CYS A 63 12.95 -3.71 -6.57
CA CYS A 63 12.38 -3.99 -7.90
C CYS A 63 12.34 -2.77 -8.83
N TYR A 64 12.16 -1.57 -8.27
CA TYR A 64 12.16 -0.31 -9.04
C TYR A 64 13.52 0.39 -9.06
N GLY A 65 14.54 -0.18 -8.41
CA GLY A 65 15.88 0.38 -8.34
C GLY A 65 15.96 1.74 -7.63
N ARG A 66 14.95 2.11 -6.82
CA ARG A 66 14.90 3.41 -6.13
C ARG A 66 13.97 3.38 -4.92
N GLU A 67 14.18 4.33 -4.01
CA GLU A 67 13.21 4.61 -2.96
C GLU A 67 11.90 5.14 -3.58
N LEU A 68 10.78 4.52 -3.22
CA LEU A 68 9.45 4.89 -3.71
C LEU A 68 8.73 5.90 -2.82
N LYS A 69 9.23 6.20 -1.62
CA LYS A 69 8.58 7.18 -0.73
C LYS A 69 8.41 8.54 -1.42
N GLY A 70 7.20 9.10 -1.38
CA GLY A 70 6.80 10.32 -2.06
C GLY A 70 6.55 10.15 -3.58
N PHE A 71 6.79 8.97 -4.14
CA PHE A 71 6.60 8.72 -5.56
C PHE A 71 5.12 8.51 -5.92
N SER A 72 4.73 8.91 -7.12
CA SER A 72 3.35 8.76 -7.61
C SER A 72 3.02 7.30 -7.86
N PHE A 73 1.95 6.78 -7.27
CA PHE A 73 1.55 5.39 -7.47
C PHE A 73 1.18 5.07 -8.93
N PRO A 74 0.30 5.85 -9.61
CA PRO A 74 -0.02 5.60 -11.02
C PRO A 74 1.20 5.63 -11.95
N SER A 75 2.27 6.35 -11.60
CA SER A 75 3.47 6.43 -12.44
C SER A 75 4.23 5.11 -12.60
N LEU A 76 3.92 4.09 -11.79
CA LEU A 76 4.48 2.75 -11.96
C LEU A 76 3.87 1.98 -13.16
N TRP A 77 2.81 2.50 -13.77
CA TRP A 77 2.17 1.93 -14.95
C TRP A 77 2.56 2.66 -16.23
N ARG A 78 2.36 1.99 -17.37
CA ARG A 78 2.50 2.59 -18.70
C ARG A 78 1.57 3.79 -18.82
N GLU A 79 2.00 4.82 -19.54
CA GLU A 79 1.30 6.10 -19.68
C GLU A 79 -0.20 5.96 -20.00
N LYS A 80 -0.54 5.07 -20.94
CA LYS A 80 -1.93 4.78 -21.34
C LYS A 80 -2.83 4.30 -20.19
N ASP A 81 -2.26 3.65 -19.18
CA ASP A 81 -2.99 3.02 -18.07
C ASP A 81 -3.01 3.92 -16.82
N GLN A 82 -2.15 4.95 -16.75
CA GLN A 82 -2.02 5.80 -15.55
C GLN A 82 -3.32 6.51 -15.18
N ARG A 83 -4.09 6.96 -16.17
CA ARG A 83 -5.40 7.61 -15.93
C ARG A 83 -6.41 6.64 -15.30
N LEU A 84 -6.43 5.39 -15.77
CA LEU A 84 -7.31 4.36 -15.21
C LEU A 84 -6.90 4.02 -13.78
N VAL A 85 -5.61 3.77 -13.54
CA VAL A 85 -5.07 3.44 -12.21
C VAL A 85 -5.32 4.58 -11.23
N SER A 86 -5.10 5.83 -11.65
CA SER A 86 -5.39 7.01 -10.84
C SER A 86 -6.87 7.04 -10.44
N ARG A 87 -7.81 6.84 -11.36
CA ARG A 87 -9.24 6.80 -11.02
C ARG A 87 -9.58 5.68 -10.04
N LEU A 88 -9.05 4.46 -10.27
CA LEU A 88 -9.33 3.30 -9.41
C LEU A 88 -8.83 3.53 -7.99
N ILE A 89 -7.61 4.07 -7.83
CA ILE A 89 -7.06 4.30 -6.49
C ILE A 89 -7.74 5.46 -5.77
N HIS A 90 -8.23 6.48 -6.49
CA HIS A 90 -9.00 7.56 -5.86
C HIS A 90 -10.24 7.01 -5.13
N GLY A 91 -10.96 6.06 -5.75
CA GLY A 91 -12.13 5.42 -5.13
C GLY A 91 -11.82 4.46 -3.97
N VAL A 92 -10.56 4.18 -3.67
CA VAL A 92 -10.16 3.42 -2.45
C VAL A 92 -10.02 4.36 -1.24
N PHE A 93 -9.79 5.65 -1.49
CA PHE A 93 -9.64 6.65 -0.43
C PHE A 93 -10.97 7.29 0.01
N ASP A 94 -12.01 7.16 -0.81
CA ASP A 94 -13.36 7.67 -0.54
C ASP A 94 -14.21 6.57 0.15
#